data_AF-A0A8J2NXR1-F1
#
_entry.id   AF-A0A8J2NXR1-F1
#
_cell.length_a   1.000
_cell.length_b   1.000
_cell.length_c   1.000
_cell.angle_alpha   90.00
_cell.angle_beta   90.00
_cell.angle_gamma   90.00
#
_symmetry.space_group_name_H-M   'P 1'
#
loop_
_entity.id
_entity.type
_entity.pdbx_description
1 polymer ?
#
loop_
_entity_poly.entity_id
_entity_poly.type
_entity_poly.pdbx_seq_one_letter_code
_entity_poly.pdbx_strand_id
1 'polypeptide(L)'
;MDLKHRSVLLLPWLLVLLTVCSFQVEEVSSAKILTISFMSSKSHRITYEPLLRELARRGHEVTAIGPITSKDEKNFKNIQTFDVEELFKKGPNFFDIKLYLPACQISFNPPRPYLPDMIEVGGLHLVPPKPVEPKELNDFLNGGKDGFIFFRDQPSNILKASRKGFALPPLEFGDLTEEMLLNAINEALNNPSYRETAQKLSKIFLDQQTKPLDRAVYWIEYVLRHQGALHLRSAARDLSYIQYFSLDTLATLLLILAASITINVLILRAIYRKCFGSKAAKKVAAGKKKQ
;
A
#
# COMPACT_ATOMS: atom_id res chain seq x y z
N MET A 1 -29.97 -52.34 -42.80
CA MET A 1 -29.42 -52.09 -41.45
C MET A 1 -30.16 -50.91 -40.85
N ASP A 2 -30.83 -51.17 -39.73
CA ASP A 2 -31.88 -50.34 -39.12
C ASP A 2 -31.32 -49.04 -38.49
N LEU A 3 -31.94 -47.90 -38.79
CA LEU A 3 -31.59 -46.58 -38.24
C LEU A 3 -31.68 -46.56 -36.70
N LYS A 4 -32.51 -47.43 -36.11
CA LYS A 4 -32.63 -47.59 -34.65
C LYS A 4 -31.36 -48.12 -33.98
N HIS A 5 -30.51 -48.86 -34.68
CA HIS A 5 -29.27 -49.38 -34.10
C HIS A 5 -28.16 -48.32 -34.03
N ARG A 6 -28.16 -47.32 -34.93
CA ARG A 6 -27.16 -46.26 -34.95
C ARG A 6 -27.34 -45.26 -33.80
N SER A 7 -28.58 -44.94 -33.43
CA SER A 7 -28.88 -44.04 -32.30
C SER A 7 -28.47 -44.65 -30.95
N VAL A 8 -28.62 -45.97 -30.77
CA VAL A 8 -28.19 -46.68 -29.54
C VAL A 8 -26.67 -46.73 -29.41
N LEU A 9 -25.94 -46.81 -30.52
CA LEU A 9 -24.46 -46.78 -30.53
C LEU A 9 -23.88 -45.38 -30.27
N LEU A 10 -24.62 -44.31 -30.57
CA LEU A 10 -24.17 -42.92 -30.35
C LEU A 10 -24.46 -42.41 -28.94
N LEU A 11 -25.45 -42.98 -28.25
CA LEU A 11 -25.86 -42.60 -26.90
C LEU A 11 -24.73 -42.66 -25.84
N PRO A 12 -23.87 -43.70 -25.82
CA PRO A 12 -22.73 -43.77 -24.90
C PRO A 12 -21.71 -42.66 -25.16
N TRP A 13 -21.46 -42.34 -26.43
CA TRP A 13 -20.53 -41.26 -26.81
C TRP A 13 -21.09 -39.89 -26.46
N LEU A 14 -22.39 -39.67 -26.63
CA LEU A 14 -23.06 -38.43 -26.20
C LEU A 14 -22.99 -38.26 -24.68
N LEU A 15 -23.21 -39.35 -23.92
CA LEU A 15 -23.09 -39.35 -22.46
C LEU A 15 -21.66 -39.08 -22.02
N VAL A 16 -20.65 -39.73 -22.63
CA VAL A 16 -19.24 -39.47 -22.37
C VAL A 16 -18.90 -38.01 -22.64
N LEU A 17 -19.35 -37.45 -23.76
CA LEU A 17 -19.10 -36.06 -24.15
C LEU A 17 -19.77 -35.09 -23.17
N LEU A 18 -20.99 -35.38 -22.71
CA LEU A 18 -21.67 -34.61 -21.65
C LEU A 18 -20.94 -34.68 -20.30
N THR A 19 -20.44 -35.85 -19.89
CA THR A 19 -19.61 -35.96 -18.67
C THR A 19 -18.29 -35.21 -18.80
N VAL A 20 -17.59 -35.31 -19.93
CA VAL A 20 -16.34 -34.58 -20.17
C VAL A 20 -16.57 -33.07 -20.17
N CYS A 21 -17.66 -32.60 -20.78
CA CYS A 21 -18.06 -31.19 -20.71
C CYS A 21 -18.45 -30.76 -19.28
N SER A 22 -19.01 -31.67 -18.47
CA SER A 22 -19.37 -31.37 -17.07
C SER A 22 -18.14 -31.20 -16.17
N PHE A 23 -17.02 -31.86 -16.49
CA PHE A 23 -15.74 -31.69 -15.78
C PHE A 23 -14.96 -30.41 -16.18
N GLN A 24 -15.35 -29.74 -17.27
CA GLN A 24 -14.70 -28.52 -17.75
C GLN A 24 -15.46 -27.23 -17.43
N VAL A 25 -16.50 -27.29 -16.59
CA VAL A 25 -17.16 -26.08 -16.11
C VAL A 25 -16.25 -25.44 -15.07
N GLU A 26 -15.37 -24.53 -15.50
CA GLU A 26 -14.76 -23.58 -14.58
C GLU A 26 -15.89 -22.84 -13.84
N GLU A 27 -15.84 -22.79 -12.51
CA GLU A 27 -16.76 -21.95 -11.72
C GLU A 27 -16.55 -20.49 -12.13
N VAL A 28 -17.40 -20.00 -13.05
CA VAL A 28 -17.45 -18.58 -13.40
C VAL A 28 -18.19 -17.86 -12.27
N SER A 29 -17.46 -17.50 -11.23
CA SER A 29 -18.00 -16.71 -10.13
C SER A 29 -18.05 -15.22 -10.49
N SER A 30 -19.21 -14.73 -10.92
CA SER A 30 -19.47 -13.28 -11.00
C SER A 30 -19.67 -12.71 -9.61
N ALA A 31 -19.12 -11.52 -9.35
CA ALA A 31 -19.20 -10.85 -8.07
C ALA A 31 -19.74 -9.43 -8.25
N LYS A 32 -20.47 -8.93 -7.26
CA LYS A 32 -20.88 -7.52 -7.19
C LYS A 32 -19.79 -6.74 -6.46
N ILE A 33 -19.09 -5.89 -7.19
CA ILE A 33 -17.95 -5.13 -6.68
C ILE A 33 -18.36 -3.67 -6.56
N LEU A 34 -18.41 -3.17 -5.33
CA LEU A 34 -18.61 -1.76 -5.04
C LEU A 34 -17.25 -1.08 -4.88
N THR A 35 -17.06 0.05 -5.55
CA THR A 35 -15.88 0.89 -5.38
C THR A 35 -16.29 2.29 -4.99
N ILE A 36 -15.53 2.88 -4.06
CA ILE A 36 -15.81 4.21 -3.51
C ILE A 36 -14.56 5.05 -3.70
N SER A 37 -14.69 6.13 -4.47
CA SER A 37 -13.64 7.12 -4.69
C SER A 37 -13.89 8.37 -3.87
N PHE A 38 -12.96 8.70 -2.98
CA PHE A 38 -13.01 9.90 -2.14
C PHE A 38 -12.36 11.14 -2.79
N MET A 39 -11.78 10.98 -3.99
CA MET A 39 -11.00 12.03 -4.66
C MET A 39 -11.73 12.60 -5.87
N SER A 40 -12.02 13.90 -5.83
CA SER A 40 -12.60 14.67 -6.94
C SER A 40 -11.57 15.04 -8.01
N SER A 41 -10.72 14.10 -8.43
CA SER A 41 -9.70 14.37 -9.45
C SER A 41 -9.58 13.25 -10.48
N LYS A 42 -9.53 13.65 -11.77
CA LYS A 42 -9.33 12.75 -12.90
C LYS A 42 -8.00 11.98 -12.81
N SER A 43 -6.96 12.62 -12.27
CA SER A 43 -5.63 12.03 -12.08
C SER A 43 -5.60 10.90 -11.03
N HIS A 44 -6.54 10.86 -10.08
CA HIS A 44 -6.66 9.72 -9.18
C HIS A 44 -7.59 8.66 -9.74
N ARG A 45 -8.58 9.03 -10.52
CA ARG A 45 -9.46 8.08 -11.20
C ARG A 45 -8.70 7.19 -12.19
N ILE A 46 -7.82 7.79 -12.99
CA ILE A 46 -7.02 7.07 -14.01
C ILE A 46 -6.15 5.96 -13.41
N THR A 47 -5.77 6.05 -12.13
CA THR A 47 -4.84 5.09 -11.53
C THR A 47 -5.46 3.74 -11.23
N TYR A 48 -6.79 3.65 -11.03
CA TYR A 48 -7.50 2.41 -10.69
C TYR A 48 -8.61 2.06 -11.68
N GLU A 49 -9.05 2.98 -12.54
CA GLU A 49 -10.11 2.72 -13.51
C GLU A 49 -9.82 1.54 -14.48
N PRO A 50 -8.58 1.35 -14.99
CA PRO A 50 -8.26 0.18 -15.81
C PRO A 50 -8.57 -1.16 -15.10
N LEU A 51 -8.32 -1.22 -13.79
CA LEU A 51 -8.65 -2.38 -12.96
C LEU A 51 -10.16 -2.63 -12.89
N LEU A 52 -10.96 -1.58 -12.68
CA LEU A 52 -12.42 -1.70 -12.59
C LEU A 52 -13.02 -2.18 -13.91
N ARG A 53 -12.54 -1.62 -15.02
CA ARG A 53 -12.97 -2.02 -16.36
C ARG A 53 -12.57 -3.45 -16.67
N GLU A 54 -11.38 -3.87 -16.29
CA GLU A 54 -10.93 -5.25 -16.49
C GLU A 54 -11.77 -6.24 -15.67
N LEU A 55 -12.11 -5.92 -14.42
CA LEU A 55 -13.03 -6.73 -13.60
C LEU A 55 -14.43 -6.83 -14.25
N ALA A 56 -14.96 -5.72 -14.76
CA ALA A 56 -16.25 -5.72 -15.46
C ALA A 56 -16.20 -6.55 -16.75
N ARG A 57 -15.12 -6.44 -17.53
CA ARG A 57 -14.85 -7.23 -18.74
C ARG A 57 -14.79 -8.72 -18.45
N ARG A 58 -14.27 -9.11 -17.28
CA ARG A 58 -14.22 -10.50 -16.79
C ARG A 58 -15.54 -11.02 -16.24
N GLY A 59 -16.58 -10.18 -16.21
CA GLY A 59 -17.95 -10.59 -15.89
C GLY A 59 -18.44 -10.21 -14.49
N HIS A 60 -17.63 -9.49 -13.69
CA HIS A 60 -18.09 -8.95 -12.40
C HIS A 60 -19.02 -7.75 -12.61
N GLU A 61 -20.03 -7.60 -11.77
CA GLU A 61 -20.90 -6.41 -11.75
C GLU A 61 -20.21 -5.32 -10.92
N VAL A 62 -19.59 -4.34 -11.58
CA VAL A 62 -18.81 -3.29 -10.92
C VAL A 62 -19.61 -2.01 -10.84
N THR A 63 -19.83 -1.51 -9.62
CA THR A 63 -20.42 -0.19 -9.35
C THR A 63 -19.35 0.74 -8.78
N ALA A 64 -19.11 1.87 -9.44
CA ALA A 64 -18.17 2.88 -9.00
C ALA A 64 -18.89 4.15 -8.54
N ILE A 65 -18.76 4.43 -7.24
CA ILE A 65 -19.30 5.61 -6.59
C ILE A 65 -18.20 6.65 -6.45
N GLY A 66 -18.46 7.89 -6.87
CA GLY A 66 -17.55 8.99 -6.60
C GLY A 66 -17.89 10.29 -7.32
N PRO A 67 -17.17 11.38 -7.01
CA PRO A 67 -17.41 12.70 -7.58
C PRO A 67 -17.07 12.82 -9.07
N ILE A 68 -16.14 11.99 -9.56
CA ILE A 68 -15.74 11.89 -10.97
C ILE A 68 -16.22 10.54 -11.51
N THR A 69 -17.00 10.59 -12.58
CA THR A 69 -17.52 9.41 -13.29
C THR A 69 -16.91 9.30 -14.68
N SER A 70 -16.96 8.09 -15.23
CA SER A 70 -16.61 7.82 -16.62
C SER A 70 -17.80 7.20 -17.36
N LYS A 71 -17.65 6.93 -18.66
CA LYS A 71 -18.73 6.34 -19.46
C LYS A 71 -19.06 4.93 -18.93
N ASP A 72 -20.35 4.69 -18.73
CA ASP A 72 -20.89 3.37 -18.38
C ASP A 72 -20.66 2.35 -19.50
N GLU A 73 -20.42 1.11 -19.10
CA GLU A 73 -20.16 -0.03 -19.97
C GLU A 73 -20.89 -1.27 -19.48
N LYS A 74 -20.86 -2.35 -20.28
CA LYS A 74 -21.43 -3.62 -19.86
C LYS A 74 -20.79 -4.06 -18.54
N ASN A 75 -21.63 -4.33 -17.54
CA ASN A 75 -21.23 -4.69 -16.17
C ASN A 75 -20.43 -3.61 -15.41
N PHE A 76 -20.38 -2.36 -15.89
CA PHE A 76 -19.71 -1.25 -15.22
C PHE A 76 -20.61 -0.02 -15.14
N LYS A 77 -21.05 0.31 -13.93
CA LYS A 77 -21.95 1.42 -13.66
C LYS A 77 -21.28 2.48 -12.80
N ASN A 78 -21.47 3.74 -13.15
CA ASN A 78 -21.00 4.87 -12.35
C ASN A 78 -22.16 5.55 -11.61
N ILE A 79 -21.90 5.95 -10.38
CA ILE A 79 -22.83 6.75 -9.56
C ILE A 79 -22.07 7.98 -9.10
N GLN A 80 -22.50 9.13 -9.60
CA GLN A 80 -21.97 10.40 -9.12
C GLN A 80 -22.62 10.75 -7.80
N THR A 81 -21.84 10.88 -6.75
CA THR A 81 -22.30 11.40 -5.45
C THR A 81 -21.18 12.13 -4.73
N PHE A 82 -21.56 13.11 -3.93
CA PHE A 82 -20.69 13.83 -3.00
C PHE A 82 -20.96 13.42 -1.55
N ASP A 83 -22.10 12.77 -1.28
CA ASP A 83 -22.48 12.30 0.04
C ASP A 83 -22.04 10.84 0.23
N VAL A 84 -20.74 10.67 0.47
CA VAL A 84 -20.19 9.39 0.89
C VAL A 84 -20.34 9.19 2.40
N GLU A 85 -20.61 10.26 3.16
CA GLU A 85 -20.63 10.22 4.63
C GLU A 85 -21.74 9.31 5.16
N GLU A 86 -22.93 9.35 4.57
CA GLU A 86 -24.01 8.42 4.92
C GLU A 86 -23.62 6.95 4.63
N LEU A 87 -22.88 6.74 3.54
CA LEU A 87 -22.35 5.44 3.13
C LEU A 87 -21.26 4.94 4.10
N PHE A 88 -20.45 5.85 4.64
CA PHE A 88 -19.47 5.54 5.69
C PHE A 88 -20.11 5.21 7.04
N LYS A 89 -21.25 5.86 7.37
CA LYS A 89 -22.01 5.60 8.60
C LYS A 89 -22.73 4.26 8.59
N LYS A 90 -23.25 3.84 7.43
CA LYS A 90 -24.04 2.60 7.27
C LYS A 90 -23.24 1.44 6.66
N GLY A 91 -22.06 1.71 6.12
CA GLY A 91 -21.22 0.74 5.43
C GLY A 91 -20.45 -0.20 6.38
N PRO A 92 -19.81 -1.24 5.82
CA PRO A 92 -18.92 -2.10 6.59
C PRO A 92 -17.79 -1.29 7.22
N ASN A 93 -17.18 -1.81 8.28
CA ASN A 93 -16.00 -1.19 8.86
C ASN A 93 -14.88 -1.13 7.80
N PHE A 94 -14.63 0.05 7.24
CA PHE A 94 -13.64 0.30 6.20
C PHE A 94 -12.20 -0.03 6.64
N PHE A 95 -11.98 -0.24 7.94
CA PHE A 95 -10.71 -0.67 8.48
C PHE A 95 -10.49 -2.19 8.41
N ASP A 96 -11.50 -3.01 8.08
CA ASP A 96 -11.32 -4.45 7.83
C ASP A 96 -10.85 -4.73 6.39
N ILE A 97 -9.67 -4.20 6.07
CA ILE A 97 -9.02 -4.37 4.77
C ILE A 97 -8.56 -5.83 4.63
N LYS A 98 -8.98 -6.52 3.57
CA LYS A 98 -8.56 -7.90 3.25
C LYS A 98 -7.38 -7.98 2.27
N LEU A 99 -7.22 -6.96 1.44
CA LEU A 99 -6.20 -6.87 0.40
C LEU A 99 -5.82 -5.41 0.21
N TYR A 100 -4.52 -5.14 0.18
CA TYR A 100 -3.97 -3.83 -0.11
C TYR A 100 -3.14 -3.90 -1.39
N LEU A 101 -3.46 -3.03 -2.35
CA LEU A 101 -2.82 -3.00 -3.66
C LEU A 101 -2.02 -1.71 -3.84
N PRO A 102 -0.80 -1.63 -3.27
CA PRO A 102 -0.01 -0.42 -3.39
C PRO A 102 0.44 -0.18 -4.85
N ALA A 103 0.34 1.07 -5.28
CA ALA A 103 0.79 1.53 -6.59
C ALA A 103 2.33 1.78 -6.66
N CYS A 104 3.08 1.35 -5.66
CA CYS A 104 4.54 1.49 -5.62
C CYS A 104 5.25 0.25 -6.19
N GLN A 105 6.53 0.44 -6.54
CA GLN A 105 7.40 -0.62 -7.03
C GLN A 105 8.85 -0.41 -6.53
N ILE A 106 9.57 -1.52 -6.40
CA ILE A 106 10.95 -1.63 -5.89
C ILE A 106 12.00 -0.80 -6.66
N SER A 107 11.78 -0.51 -7.95
CA SER A 107 12.72 0.29 -8.75
C SER A 107 12.79 1.75 -8.28
N PHE A 108 11.72 2.26 -7.67
CA PHE A 108 11.62 3.66 -7.21
C PHE A 108 11.64 3.81 -5.68
N ASN A 109 11.20 2.81 -4.93
CA ASN A 109 11.12 2.89 -3.47
C ASN A 109 12.23 2.07 -2.78
N PRO A 110 12.64 2.45 -1.55
CA PRO A 110 13.54 1.62 -0.77
C PRO A 110 12.92 0.26 -0.48
N PRO A 111 13.72 -0.82 -0.35
CA PRO A 111 13.22 -2.14 -0.05
C PRO A 111 12.51 -2.14 1.32
N ARG A 112 11.32 -2.73 1.38
CA ARG A 112 10.52 -2.89 2.60
C ARG A 112 9.82 -4.25 2.60
N PRO A 113 9.72 -4.93 3.75
CA PRO A 113 8.90 -6.13 3.85
C PRO A 113 7.42 -5.75 3.76
N TYR A 114 6.68 -6.46 2.92
CA TYR A 114 5.23 -6.36 2.84
C TYR A 114 4.59 -7.52 3.62
N LEU A 115 3.41 -7.25 4.16
CA LEU A 115 2.55 -8.34 4.65
C LEU A 115 2.03 -9.16 3.45
N PRO A 116 1.68 -10.44 3.64
CA PRO A 116 1.19 -11.28 2.55
C PRO A 116 -0.08 -10.75 1.87
N ASP A 117 -0.86 -9.91 2.54
CA ASP A 117 -2.06 -9.23 2.01
C ASP A 117 -1.75 -7.92 1.27
N MET A 118 -0.46 -7.55 1.09
CA MET A 118 -0.02 -6.36 0.36
C MET A 118 0.66 -6.75 -0.95
N ILE A 119 -0.02 -6.52 -2.08
CA ILE A 119 0.46 -6.94 -3.41
C ILE A 119 0.77 -5.72 -4.28
N GLU A 120 2.05 -5.54 -4.62
CA GLU A 120 2.49 -4.44 -5.47
C GLU A 120 1.89 -4.53 -6.88
N VAL A 121 1.23 -3.45 -7.29
CA VAL A 121 0.60 -3.28 -8.61
C VAL A 121 1.05 -1.98 -9.27
N GLY A 122 2.28 -1.55 -8.98
CA GLY A 122 2.90 -0.39 -9.60
C GLY A 122 2.84 -0.45 -11.12
N GLY A 123 2.34 0.62 -11.73
CA GLY A 123 2.25 0.76 -13.18
C GLY A 123 0.99 0.18 -13.83
N LEU A 124 -0.04 -0.20 -13.06
CA LEU A 124 -1.29 -0.77 -13.62
C LEU A 124 -2.03 0.15 -14.61
N HIS A 125 -1.79 1.46 -14.53
CA HIS A 125 -2.39 2.49 -15.38
C HIS A 125 -1.44 3.02 -16.46
N LEU A 126 -0.25 2.42 -16.63
CA LEU A 126 0.70 2.86 -17.65
C LEU A 126 0.16 2.57 -19.03
N VAL A 127 0.15 3.62 -19.86
CA VAL A 127 -0.13 3.54 -21.28
C VAL A 127 1.14 3.89 -22.05
N PRO A 128 1.35 3.33 -23.25
CA PRO A 128 2.46 3.72 -24.10
C PRO A 128 2.48 5.25 -24.30
N PRO A 129 3.65 5.90 -24.18
CA PRO A 129 3.74 7.33 -24.36
C PRO A 129 3.40 7.69 -25.81
N LYS A 130 2.57 8.73 -25.98
CA LYS A 130 2.36 9.33 -27.30
C LYS A 130 3.52 10.28 -27.58
N PRO A 131 4.11 10.26 -28.80
CA PRO A 131 5.07 11.28 -29.20
C PRO A 131 4.46 12.66 -29.05
N VAL A 132 5.22 13.60 -28.49
CA VAL A 132 4.82 15.01 -28.43
C VAL A 132 5.24 15.66 -29.74
N GLU A 133 4.29 16.25 -30.45
CA GLU A 133 4.59 16.97 -31.68
C GLU A 133 5.32 18.29 -31.38
N PRO A 134 6.35 18.68 -32.16
CA PRO A 134 7.14 19.89 -31.90
C PRO A 134 6.29 21.17 -31.78
N LYS A 135 5.19 21.24 -32.54
CA LYS A 135 4.25 22.35 -32.49
C LYS A 135 3.53 22.44 -31.15
N GLU A 136 3.03 21.30 -30.63
CA GLU A 136 2.32 21.26 -29.35
C GLU A 136 3.24 21.67 -28.20
N LEU A 137 4.50 21.23 -28.23
CA LEU A 137 5.51 21.63 -27.26
C LEU A 137 5.78 23.14 -27.32
N ASN A 138 5.97 23.70 -28.51
CA ASN A 138 6.19 25.14 -28.69
C ASN A 138 4.98 25.97 -28.26
N ASP A 139 3.76 25.55 -28.59
CA ASP A 139 2.53 26.23 -28.19
C ASP A 139 2.38 26.20 -26.65
N PHE A 140 2.71 25.08 -26.00
CA PHE A 140 2.71 24.94 -24.54
C PHE A 140 3.74 25.84 -23.86
N LEU A 141 4.99 25.83 -24.32
CA LEU A 141 6.08 26.62 -23.75
C LEU A 141 5.83 28.12 -23.86
N ASN A 142 5.24 28.58 -24.97
CA ASN A 142 4.96 29.99 -25.21
C ASN A 142 3.60 30.47 -24.65
N GLY A 143 2.74 29.54 -24.22
CA GLY A 143 1.39 29.86 -23.74
C GLY A 143 1.34 30.37 -22.29
N GLY A 144 2.30 29.99 -21.46
CA GLY A 144 2.35 30.37 -20.04
C GLY A 144 3.12 31.67 -19.83
N LYS A 145 2.42 32.78 -19.55
CA LYS A 145 3.05 34.07 -19.19
C LYS A 145 3.21 34.28 -17.67
N ASP A 146 2.45 33.54 -16.88
CA ASP A 146 2.29 33.75 -15.43
C ASP A 146 3.04 32.70 -14.57
N GLY A 147 4.02 32.01 -15.15
CA GLY A 147 4.83 31.00 -14.47
C GLY A 147 4.23 29.58 -14.47
N PHE A 148 4.63 28.76 -13.50
CA PHE A 148 4.22 27.35 -13.37
C PHE A 148 3.76 27.01 -11.95
N ILE A 149 2.86 26.03 -11.82
CA ILE A 149 2.35 25.56 -10.52
C ILE A 149 3.10 24.29 -10.10
N PHE A 150 3.60 24.28 -8.86
CA PHE A 150 4.21 23.12 -8.22
C PHE A 150 3.39 22.67 -7.01
N PHE A 151 3.26 21.36 -6.76
CA PHE A 151 2.22 20.87 -5.83
C PHE A 151 2.65 19.65 -5.00
N ARG A 152 2.32 19.65 -3.70
CA ARG A 152 2.35 18.50 -2.78
C ARG A 152 3.68 17.75 -2.65
N ASP A 153 3.72 16.49 -3.08
CA ASP A 153 4.73 15.47 -2.75
C ASP A 153 5.98 15.57 -3.63
N GLN A 154 5.95 16.49 -4.58
CA GLN A 154 7.01 16.74 -5.54
C GLN A 154 8.39 17.00 -4.90
N PRO A 155 8.56 17.75 -3.78
CA PRO A 155 9.87 17.89 -3.12
C PRO A 155 10.48 16.54 -2.70
N SER A 156 9.65 15.63 -2.19
CA SER A 156 10.10 14.30 -1.78
C SER A 156 10.41 13.40 -2.98
N ASN A 157 9.65 13.54 -4.07
CA ASN A 157 9.83 12.75 -5.28
C ASN A 157 11.08 13.18 -6.06
N ILE A 158 11.34 14.49 -6.19
CA ILE A 158 12.55 14.99 -6.84
C ILE A 158 13.80 14.60 -6.05
N LEU A 159 13.77 14.64 -4.71
CA LEU A 159 14.88 14.18 -3.88
C LEU A 159 15.18 12.69 -4.10
N LYS A 160 14.14 11.84 -4.19
CA LYS A 160 14.31 10.41 -4.50
C LYS A 160 14.87 10.21 -5.91
N ALA A 161 14.34 10.95 -6.89
CA ALA A 161 14.78 10.84 -8.28
C ALA A 161 16.24 11.27 -8.46
N SER A 162 16.63 12.36 -7.79
CA SER A 162 18.00 12.84 -7.73
C SER A 162 18.96 11.84 -7.10
N ARG A 163 18.61 11.30 -5.92
CA ARG A 163 19.42 10.24 -5.26
C ARG A 163 19.57 8.99 -6.11
N LYS A 164 18.62 8.72 -7.01
CA LYS A 164 18.67 7.60 -7.95
C LYS A 164 19.41 7.93 -9.25
N GLY A 165 19.78 9.19 -9.49
CA GLY A 165 20.62 9.61 -10.61
C GLY A 165 19.87 9.87 -11.92
N PHE A 166 18.54 9.99 -11.90
CA PHE A 166 17.77 10.28 -13.13
C PHE A 166 17.08 11.64 -13.12
N ALA A 167 17.34 12.46 -12.10
CA ALA A 167 16.88 13.83 -12.03
C ALA A 167 17.94 14.72 -11.36
N LEU A 168 17.80 16.02 -11.57
CA LEU A 168 18.61 17.03 -10.89
C LEU A 168 18.31 17.05 -9.38
N PRO A 169 19.28 17.49 -8.56
CA PRO A 169 19.02 17.89 -7.19
C PRO A 169 17.83 18.87 -7.09
N PRO A 170 17.07 18.85 -5.98
CA PRO A 170 16.03 19.83 -5.75
C PRO A 170 16.61 21.25 -5.89
N LEU A 171 15.95 22.10 -6.67
CA LEU A 171 16.24 23.53 -6.72
C LEU A 171 15.42 24.21 -5.62
N GLU A 172 16.10 24.93 -4.73
CA GLU A 172 15.43 25.70 -3.67
C GLU A 172 14.73 26.91 -4.29
N PHE A 173 13.42 27.00 -4.08
CA PHE A 173 12.58 28.00 -4.74
C PHE A 173 12.88 29.44 -4.31
N GLY A 174 13.36 29.62 -3.07
CA GLY A 174 13.70 30.95 -2.54
C GLY A 174 14.81 31.64 -3.34
N ASP A 175 15.65 30.87 -4.02
CA ASP A 175 16.84 31.35 -4.71
C ASP A 175 16.78 31.11 -6.24
N LEU A 176 15.63 30.67 -6.78
CA LEU A 176 15.52 30.28 -8.18
C LEU A 176 15.60 31.48 -9.13
N THR A 177 16.62 31.51 -10.00
CA THR A 177 16.79 32.51 -11.07
C THR A 177 16.56 31.91 -12.45
N GLU A 178 16.35 32.77 -13.46
CA GLU A 178 16.25 32.34 -14.87
C GLU A 178 17.50 31.60 -15.33
N GLU A 179 18.69 32.10 -14.96
CA GLU A 179 19.97 31.46 -15.26
C GLU A 179 20.07 30.07 -14.64
N MET A 180 19.70 29.92 -13.36
CA MET A 180 19.71 28.62 -12.69
C MET A 180 18.76 27.63 -13.37
N LEU A 181 17.56 28.09 -13.76
CA LEU A 181 16.59 27.26 -14.47
C LEU A 181 17.11 26.85 -15.86
N LEU A 182 17.69 27.78 -16.62
CA LEU A 182 18.26 27.50 -17.94
C LEU A 182 19.41 26.50 -17.86
N ASN A 183 20.30 26.67 -16.89
CA ASN A 183 21.42 25.75 -16.64
C ASN A 183 20.91 24.36 -16.24
N ALA A 184 19.90 24.28 -15.38
CA ALA A 184 19.25 23.03 -15.01
C ALA A 184 18.64 22.33 -16.24
N ILE A 185 17.90 23.04 -17.08
CA ILE A 185 17.32 22.46 -18.30
C ILE A 185 18.42 21.94 -19.24
N ASN A 186 19.46 22.74 -19.49
CA ASN A 186 20.57 22.34 -20.34
C ASN A 186 21.31 21.11 -19.80
N GLU A 187 21.55 21.04 -18.49
CA GLU A 187 22.15 19.89 -17.82
C GLU A 187 21.27 18.64 -17.99
N ALA A 188 19.97 18.74 -17.72
CA ALA A 188 19.05 17.62 -17.83
C ALA A 188 18.90 17.09 -19.27
N LEU A 189 18.97 17.97 -20.28
CA LEU A 189 18.81 17.61 -21.69
C LEU A 189 20.10 17.04 -22.31
N ASN A 190 21.26 17.60 -21.95
CA ASN A 190 22.52 17.28 -22.63
C ASN A 190 23.38 16.26 -21.89
N ASN A 191 23.18 16.06 -20.58
CA ASN A 191 23.89 15.03 -19.83
C ASN A 191 23.19 13.67 -20.01
N PRO A 192 23.79 12.70 -20.72
CA PRO A 192 23.15 11.42 -21.01
C PRO A 192 22.91 10.57 -19.76
N SER A 193 23.63 10.81 -18.66
CA SER A 193 23.54 10.00 -17.44
C SER A 193 22.12 9.93 -16.87
N TYR A 194 21.35 11.03 -16.94
CA TYR A 194 19.97 11.05 -16.49
C TYR A 194 19.09 10.12 -17.33
N ARG A 195 19.22 10.21 -18.66
CA ARG A 195 18.46 9.38 -19.61
C ARG A 195 18.85 7.92 -19.49
N GLU A 196 20.13 7.61 -19.40
CA GLU A 196 20.64 6.24 -19.24
C GLU A 196 20.14 5.61 -17.94
N THR A 197 20.19 6.37 -16.85
CA THR A 197 19.69 5.92 -15.55
C THR A 197 18.17 5.73 -15.56
N ALA A 198 17.42 6.65 -16.17
CA ALA A 198 15.97 6.51 -16.36
C ALA A 198 15.63 5.26 -17.19
N GLN A 199 16.36 5.00 -18.27
CA GLN A 199 16.18 3.82 -19.10
C GLN A 199 16.52 2.53 -18.35
N LYS A 200 17.60 2.52 -17.56
CA LYS A 200 17.97 1.39 -16.71
C LYS A 200 16.88 1.08 -15.69
N LEU A 201 16.38 2.10 -14.98
CA LEU A 201 15.30 1.95 -14.00
C LEU A 201 13.97 1.55 -14.66
N SER A 202 13.69 2.04 -15.87
CA SER A 202 12.54 1.63 -16.67
C SER A 202 12.59 0.14 -17.04
N LYS A 203 13.75 -0.37 -17.47
CA LYS A 203 13.95 -1.81 -17.72
C LYS A 203 13.64 -2.65 -16.48
N ILE A 204 14.16 -2.24 -15.31
CA ILE A 204 13.88 -2.91 -14.03
C ILE A 204 12.40 -2.80 -13.66
N PHE A 205 11.76 -1.66 -13.92
CA PHE A 205 10.35 -1.44 -13.63
C PHE A 205 9.45 -2.36 -14.48
N LEU A 206 9.78 -2.50 -15.77
CA LEU A 206 8.98 -3.29 -16.71
C LEU A 206 9.26 -4.80 -16.62
N ASP A 207 10.43 -5.19 -16.09
CA ASP A 207 10.80 -6.57 -15.86
C ASP A 207 10.06 -7.14 -14.63
N GLN A 208 8.86 -7.65 -14.87
CA GLN A 208 7.99 -8.24 -13.86
C GLN A 208 7.43 -9.57 -14.37
N GLN A 209 7.30 -10.55 -13.47
CA GLN A 209 6.77 -11.89 -13.80
C GLN A 209 5.36 -11.85 -14.40
N THR A 210 4.53 -10.91 -13.93
CA THR A 210 3.14 -10.72 -14.39
C THR A 210 2.88 -9.25 -14.66
N LYS A 211 1.92 -8.94 -15.52
CA LYS A 211 1.48 -7.55 -15.70
C LYS A 211 0.79 -7.07 -14.42
N PRO A 212 1.02 -5.82 -13.97
CA PRO A 212 0.42 -5.30 -12.74
C PRO A 212 -1.10 -5.37 -12.72
N LEU A 213 -1.76 -5.12 -13.86
CA LEU A 213 -3.22 -5.21 -14.00
C LEU A 213 -3.72 -6.66 -13.77
N ASP A 214 -3.13 -7.64 -14.46
CA ASP A 214 -3.49 -9.05 -14.30
C ASP A 214 -3.23 -9.56 -12.88
N ARG A 215 -2.15 -9.09 -12.26
CA ARG A 215 -1.83 -9.38 -10.86
C ARG A 215 -2.91 -8.85 -9.92
N ALA A 216 -3.30 -7.59 -10.07
CA ALA A 216 -4.34 -6.96 -9.26
C ALA A 216 -5.66 -7.76 -9.34
N VAL A 217 -6.07 -8.09 -10.56
CA VAL A 217 -7.29 -8.87 -10.81
C VAL A 217 -7.21 -10.25 -10.17
N TYR A 218 -6.10 -10.97 -10.39
CA TYR A 218 -5.89 -12.30 -9.83
C TYR A 218 -6.05 -12.31 -8.30
N TRP A 219 -5.45 -11.34 -7.60
CA TRP A 219 -5.51 -11.29 -6.14
C TRP A 219 -6.87 -10.84 -5.61
N ILE A 220 -7.58 -9.96 -6.33
CA ILE A 220 -8.99 -9.64 -6.00
C ILE A 220 -9.84 -10.90 -6.11
N GLU A 221 -9.77 -11.60 -7.24
CA GLU A 221 -10.50 -12.85 -7.42
C GLU A 221 -10.04 -13.94 -6.43
N TYR A 222 -8.76 -13.96 -6.05
CA TYR A 222 -8.25 -14.89 -5.04
C TYR A 222 -8.93 -14.67 -3.68
N VAL A 223 -9.05 -13.42 -3.26
CA VAL A 223 -9.76 -13.06 -2.02
C VAL A 223 -11.23 -13.46 -2.11
N LEU A 224 -11.88 -13.27 -3.26
CA LEU A 224 -13.26 -13.70 -3.49
C LEU A 224 -13.40 -15.24 -3.39
N ARG A 225 -12.53 -15.98 -4.07
CA ARG A 225 -12.51 -17.46 -4.05
C ARG A 225 -12.26 -18.04 -2.65
N HIS A 226 -11.51 -17.33 -1.81
CA HIS A 226 -11.13 -17.78 -0.46
C HIS A 226 -11.87 -17.02 0.64
N GLN A 227 -13.05 -16.47 0.36
CA GLN A 227 -13.96 -15.88 1.35
C GLN A 227 -13.27 -14.85 2.27
N GLY A 228 -12.40 -14.01 1.68
CA GLY A 228 -11.66 -12.97 2.40
C GLY A 228 -10.18 -13.27 2.68
N ALA A 229 -9.67 -14.45 2.28
CA ALA A 229 -8.25 -14.85 2.36
C ALA A 229 -7.60 -14.58 3.73
N LEU A 230 -8.27 -15.02 4.81
CA LEU A 230 -7.85 -14.76 6.20
C LEU A 230 -6.43 -15.22 6.51
N HIS A 231 -5.91 -16.23 5.79
CA HIS A 231 -4.55 -16.74 5.94
C HIS A 231 -3.45 -15.78 5.45
N LEU A 232 -3.80 -14.73 4.70
CA LEU A 232 -2.86 -13.67 4.30
C LEU A 232 -2.82 -12.51 5.30
N ARG A 233 -3.82 -12.45 6.19
CA ARG A 233 -3.98 -11.37 7.16
C ARG A 233 -2.97 -11.53 8.30
N SER A 234 -2.36 -10.43 8.71
CA SER A 234 -1.52 -10.42 9.91
C SER A 234 -2.34 -10.68 11.17
N ALA A 235 -1.88 -11.60 12.02
CA ALA A 235 -2.43 -11.85 13.35
C ALA A 235 -2.40 -10.61 14.25
N ALA A 236 -1.54 -9.62 13.93
CA ALA A 236 -1.48 -8.35 14.65
C ALA A 236 -2.81 -7.57 14.63
N ARG A 237 -3.69 -7.82 13.64
CA ARG A 237 -5.01 -7.18 13.55
C ARG A 237 -6.01 -7.70 14.58
N ASP A 238 -5.79 -8.89 15.12
CA ASP A 238 -6.68 -9.54 16.10
C ASP A 238 -6.16 -9.38 17.55
N LEU A 239 -5.10 -8.60 17.76
CA LEU A 239 -4.56 -8.35 19.09
C LEU A 239 -5.49 -7.48 19.92
N SER A 240 -5.71 -7.89 21.16
CA SER A 240 -6.36 -7.02 22.15
C SER A 240 -5.51 -5.78 22.45
N TYR A 241 -6.15 -4.72 22.95
CA TYR A 241 -5.45 -3.49 23.34
C TYR A 241 -4.29 -3.75 24.32
N ILE A 242 -4.47 -4.69 25.25
CA ILE A 242 -3.45 -5.09 26.23
C ILE A 242 -2.23 -5.71 25.55
N GLN A 243 -2.45 -6.62 24.59
CA GLN A 243 -1.39 -7.29 23.85
C GLN A 243 -0.68 -6.35 22.87
N TYR A 244 -1.43 -5.47 22.19
CA TYR A 244 -0.86 -4.52 21.24
C TYR A 244 0.13 -3.56 21.91
N PHE A 245 -0.19 -3.09 23.12
CA PHE A 245 0.70 -2.23 23.92
C PHE A 245 1.60 -3.00 24.89
N SER A 246 1.56 -4.34 24.89
CA SER A 246 2.30 -5.23 25.79
C SER A 246 2.28 -4.78 27.25
N LEU A 247 1.11 -4.36 27.75
CA LEU A 247 0.98 -3.72 29.07
C LEU A 247 1.35 -4.67 30.22
N ASP A 248 1.15 -5.97 30.03
CA ASP A 248 1.57 -7.03 30.95
C ASP A 248 3.11 -7.12 31.08
N THR A 249 3.81 -7.01 29.95
CA THR A 249 5.27 -7.00 29.88
C THR A 249 5.82 -5.73 30.53
N LEU A 250 5.21 -4.58 30.22
CA LEU A 250 5.58 -3.30 30.83
C LEU A 250 5.38 -3.33 32.35
N ALA A 251 4.24 -3.81 32.83
CA ALA A 251 3.96 -3.98 34.26
C ALA A 251 5.00 -4.89 34.93
N THR A 252 5.35 -6.01 34.29
CA THR A 252 6.39 -6.94 34.77
C THR A 252 7.75 -6.25 34.91
N LEU A 253 8.17 -5.48 33.91
CA LEU A 253 9.44 -4.73 33.94
C LEU A 253 9.45 -3.68 35.05
N LEU A 254 8.35 -2.96 35.25
CA LEU A 254 8.21 -1.98 36.34
C LEU A 254 8.27 -2.64 37.72
N LEU A 255 7.66 -3.81 37.89
CA LEU A 255 7.73 -4.58 39.14
C LEU A 255 9.16 -5.05 39.44
N ILE A 256 9.90 -5.53 38.43
CA ILE A 256 11.32 -5.92 38.59
C ILE A 256 12.16 -4.71 39.00
N LEU A 257 11.95 -3.55 38.36
CA LEU A 257 12.65 -2.31 38.70
C LEU A 257 12.35 -1.87 40.13
N ALA A 258 11.07 -1.87 40.54
CA ALA A 258 10.65 -1.51 41.88
C ALA A 258 11.23 -2.47 42.94
N ALA A 259 11.25 -3.78 42.66
CA ALA A 259 11.87 -4.78 43.51
C ALA A 259 13.39 -4.53 43.65
N SER A 260 14.09 -4.26 42.54
CA SER A 260 15.52 -3.93 42.55
C SER A 260 15.82 -2.69 43.39
N ILE A 261 15.07 -1.60 43.20
CA ILE A 261 15.21 -0.37 44.00
C ILE A 261 14.96 -0.68 45.48
N THR A 262 13.91 -1.42 45.79
CA THR A 262 13.56 -1.80 47.17
C THR A 262 14.68 -2.61 47.81
N ILE A 263 15.22 -3.61 47.11
CA ILE A 263 16.33 -4.44 47.58
C ILE A 263 17.57 -3.57 47.84
N ASN A 264 17.93 -2.68 46.92
CA ASN A 264 19.06 -1.77 47.09
C ASN A 264 18.87 -0.85 48.31
N VAL A 265 17.68 -0.28 48.50
CA VAL A 265 17.35 0.54 49.68
C VAL A 265 17.47 -0.28 50.97
N LEU A 266 16.99 -1.53 50.97
CA LEU A 266 17.09 -2.42 52.13
C LEU A 266 18.54 -2.78 52.45
N ILE A 267 19.38 -3.07 51.43
CA ILE A 267 20.82 -3.32 51.58
C ILE A 267 21.52 -2.09 52.15
N LEU A 268 21.29 -0.90 51.58
CA LEU A 268 21.87 0.35 52.08
C LEU A 268 21.46 0.63 53.52
N ARG A 269 20.19 0.42 53.87
CA ARG A 269 19.70 0.53 55.26
C ARG A 269 20.39 -0.47 56.20
N ALA A 270 20.58 -1.71 55.76
CA ALA A 270 21.28 -2.73 56.53
C ALA A 270 22.76 -2.37 56.76
N ILE A 271 23.47 -1.91 55.72
CA ILE A 271 24.85 -1.42 55.80
C ILE A 271 24.93 -0.23 56.77
N TYR A 272 24.05 0.77 56.62
CA TYR A 272 24.00 1.94 57.50
C TYR A 272 23.80 1.54 58.97
N ARG A 273 22.84 0.65 59.26
CA ARG A 273 22.61 0.14 60.63
C ARG A 273 23.84 -0.58 61.19
N LYS A 274 24.54 -1.37 60.37
CA LYS A 274 25.74 -2.12 60.80
C LYS A 274 26.94 -1.20 61.06
N CYS A 275 27.19 -0.23 60.18
CA CYS A 275 28.33 0.69 60.28
C CYS A 275 28.13 1.81 61.30
N PHE A 276 26.90 2.33 61.45
CA PHE A 276 26.62 3.52 62.26
C PHE A 276 25.65 3.27 63.44
N GLY A 277 24.81 2.24 63.40
CA GLY A 277 23.88 1.91 64.50
C GLY A 277 24.58 1.45 65.78
N SER A 278 25.75 0.81 65.69
CA SER A 278 26.56 0.42 66.85
C SER A 278 27.15 1.63 67.61
N LYS A 279 27.45 2.74 66.91
CA LYS A 279 27.99 3.96 67.54
C LYS A 279 26.93 4.70 68.37
N ALA A 280 25.67 4.70 67.95
CA ALA A 280 24.56 5.26 68.73
C ALA A 280 24.28 4.46 70.01
N ALA A 281 24.28 3.12 69.94
CA ALA A 281 24.11 2.25 71.10
C ALA A 281 25.26 2.40 72.13
N LYS A 282 26.51 2.54 71.67
CA LYS A 282 27.67 2.79 72.55
C LYS A 282 27.64 4.17 73.21
N LYS A 283 27.14 5.22 72.54
CA LYS A 283 27.01 6.58 73.10
C LYS A 283 25.96 6.64 74.22
N VAL A 284 24.84 5.94 74.06
CA VAL A 284 23.78 5.84 75.09
C VAL A 284 24.24 5.02 76.31
N ALA A 285 24.97 3.93 76.09
CA ALA A 285 25.55 3.13 77.18
C ALA A 285 26.64 3.88 77.98
N ALA A 286 27.43 4.73 77.32
CA ALA A 286 28.44 5.57 77.98
C ALA A 286 27.82 6.74 78.79
N GLY A 287 26.67 7.27 78.36
CA GLY A 287 25.92 8.31 79.10
C GLY A 287 25.26 7.79 80.38
N LYS A 288 24.79 6.53 80.40
CA LYS A 288 24.20 5.89 81.60
C LYS A 288 25.22 5.48 82.67
N LYS A 289 26.53 5.46 82.36
CA LYS A 289 27.60 5.17 83.33
C LYS A 289 28.17 6.43 84.02
N LYS A 290 27.64 7.62 83.71
CA LYS A 290 28.08 8.91 84.26
C LYS A 290 27.04 9.59 85.19
N GLN A 291 26.01 8.87 85.61
CA GLN A 291 25.10 9.26 86.69
C GLN A 291 25.31 8.33 87.89
#